data_AF-A0A1Y6CLI0-F1
#
_entry.id   AF-A0A1Y6CLI0-F1
#
_cell.length_a   1.000
_cell.length_b   1.000
_cell.length_c   1.000
_cell.angle_alpha   90.00
_cell.angle_beta   90.00
_cell.angle_gamma   90.00
#
_symmetry.space_group_name_H-M   'P 1'
#
loop_
_entity.id
_entity.type
_entity.pdbx_description
1 polymer ?
#
loop_
_entity_poly.entity_id
_entity_poly.type
_entity_poly.pdbx_seq_one_letter_code
_entity_poly.pdbx_strand_id
1 'polypeptide(L)'
;MSARRPATASAALDELPLAEVYQLIEPGPVVLLTTALDGRANVMTLSWHMMVEFEPPQIACVVSPANHSFAALERSGECVIALPARRLAAKVVQVGNSSGRALDKFEAFGLTPLPAGRVAAPLVAECFANLECRVADRRLVADYALFVLEVVKAWRDPAQKRPRTIHHQGYGRFVVDGETIRLKSRMR
;
A
#
# COMPACT_ATOMS: atom_id res chain seq x y z
N MET A 1 -38.58 -4.39 12.68
CA MET A 1 -37.55 -4.87 11.72
C MET A 1 -36.28 -4.08 11.98
N SER A 2 -35.39 -4.61 12.82
CA SER A 2 -34.14 -3.93 13.21
C SER A 2 -33.04 -4.33 12.23
N ALA A 3 -32.58 -3.36 11.45
CA ALA A 3 -31.46 -3.55 10.53
C ALA A 3 -30.19 -3.83 11.36
N ARG A 4 -29.62 -5.02 11.20
CA ARG A 4 -28.31 -5.36 11.75
C ARG A 4 -27.27 -4.41 11.14
N ARG A 5 -26.70 -3.52 11.95
CA ARG A 5 -25.41 -2.87 11.65
C ARG A 5 -24.39 -3.98 11.36
N PRO A 6 -23.59 -3.90 10.28
CA PRO A 6 -22.49 -4.82 10.10
C PRO A 6 -21.51 -4.58 11.25
N ALA A 7 -21.14 -5.64 11.95
CA ALA A 7 -20.11 -5.60 12.97
C ALA A 7 -18.79 -5.23 12.30
N THR A 8 -18.33 -4.00 12.48
CA THR A 8 -16.97 -3.59 12.18
C THR A 8 -16.07 -4.27 13.21
N ALA A 9 -15.67 -5.51 12.93
CA ALA A 9 -14.53 -6.11 13.61
C ALA A 9 -13.33 -5.21 13.30
N SER A 10 -12.87 -4.46 14.30
CA SER A 10 -11.54 -3.86 14.28
C SER A 10 -10.58 -4.98 13.98
N ALA A 11 -10.00 -5.02 12.77
CA ALA A 11 -8.91 -5.95 12.48
C ALA A 11 -7.76 -5.55 13.41
N ALA A 12 -7.53 -6.34 14.46
CA ALA A 12 -6.36 -6.15 15.31
C ALA A 12 -5.14 -6.45 14.45
N LEU A 13 -4.41 -5.40 14.05
CA LEU A 13 -3.17 -5.52 13.31
C LEU A 13 -2.02 -5.73 14.31
N ASP A 14 -1.15 -6.67 14.00
CA ASP A 14 0.10 -6.87 14.73
C ASP A 14 1.19 -5.99 14.11
N GLU A 15 2.10 -5.51 14.93
CA GLU A 15 3.31 -4.84 14.43
C GLU A 15 4.19 -5.88 13.69
N LEU A 16 4.60 -5.51 12.46
CA LEU A 16 5.53 -6.29 11.64
C LEU A 16 6.94 -5.72 11.84
N PRO A 17 7.95 -6.55 12.16
CA PRO A 17 9.34 -6.10 12.24
C PRO A 17 9.78 -5.44 10.92
N LEU A 18 10.45 -4.28 11.02
CA LEU A 18 10.91 -3.55 9.83
C LEU A 18 11.88 -4.38 8.96
N ALA A 19 12.69 -5.23 9.57
CA ALA A 19 13.59 -6.16 8.88
C ALA A 19 12.84 -7.23 8.03
N GLU A 20 11.54 -7.42 8.20
CA GLU A 20 10.73 -8.35 7.39
C GLU A 20 10.06 -7.66 6.18
N VAL A 21 10.12 -6.32 6.07
CA VAL A 21 9.41 -5.54 5.03
C VAL A 21 9.85 -5.93 3.62
N TYR A 22 11.15 -6.20 3.41
CA TYR A 22 11.67 -6.54 2.08
C TYR A 22 10.98 -7.78 1.51
N GLN A 23 10.60 -8.75 2.35
CA GLN A 23 9.91 -10.00 1.94
C GLN A 23 8.54 -9.73 1.32
N LEU A 24 7.93 -8.59 1.63
CA LEU A 24 6.63 -8.18 1.12
C LEU A 24 6.71 -7.44 -0.23
N ILE A 25 7.79 -6.71 -0.46
CA ILE A 25 7.92 -5.77 -1.59
C ILE A 25 8.81 -6.33 -2.70
N GLU A 26 9.89 -7.04 -2.35
CA GLU A 26 10.85 -7.62 -3.31
C GLU A 26 10.20 -8.51 -4.39
N PRO A 27 9.14 -9.31 -4.10
CA PRO A 27 8.43 -10.06 -5.15
C PRO A 27 7.70 -9.19 -6.19
N GLY A 28 7.60 -7.87 -5.97
CA GLY A 28 6.96 -6.91 -6.87
C GLY A 28 5.43 -7.00 -6.93
N PRO A 29 4.70 -7.09 -5.80
CA PRO A 29 3.24 -7.12 -5.82
C PRO A 29 2.64 -5.78 -6.26
N VAL A 30 1.40 -5.78 -6.74
CA VAL A 30 0.61 -4.54 -6.84
C VAL A 30 0.20 -4.13 -5.44
N VAL A 31 0.45 -2.86 -5.11
CA VAL A 31 0.11 -2.28 -3.81
C VAL A 31 -0.90 -1.14 -3.97
N LEU A 32 -1.50 -0.74 -2.86
CA LEU A 32 -2.25 0.50 -2.75
C LEU A 32 -1.36 1.53 -2.04
N LEU A 33 -1.41 2.78 -2.47
CA LEU A 33 -0.76 3.90 -1.81
C LEU A 33 -1.84 4.85 -1.28
N THR A 34 -1.89 5.03 0.04
CA THR A 34 -2.78 6.00 0.67
C THR A 34 -2.01 7.29 0.98
N THR A 35 -2.73 8.40 0.92
CA THR A 35 -2.21 9.73 1.28
C THR A 35 -3.30 10.47 2.06
N ALA A 36 -2.90 11.46 2.84
CA ALA A 36 -3.83 12.40 3.45
C ALA A 36 -3.30 13.83 3.27
N LEU A 37 -4.20 14.75 2.95
CA LEU A 37 -3.89 16.16 2.82
C LEU A 37 -5.08 16.98 3.30
N ASP A 38 -4.83 17.94 4.20
CA ASP A 38 -5.85 18.85 4.72
C ASP A 38 -7.10 18.08 5.25
N GLY A 39 -6.86 16.95 5.93
CA GLY A 39 -7.90 16.07 6.51
C GLY A 39 -8.59 15.13 5.51
N ARG A 40 -8.27 15.21 4.21
CA ARG A 40 -8.86 14.35 3.18
C ARG A 40 -7.92 13.18 2.84
N ALA A 41 -8.41 11.96 3.06
CA ALA A 41 -7.71 10.75 2.65
C ALA A 41 -7.95 10.43 1.16
N ASN A 42 -6.98 9.77 0.54
CA ASN A 42 -7.12 9.20 -0.80
C ASN A 42 -6.34 7.89 -0.90
N VAL A 43 -6.72 7.04 -1.85
CA VAL A 43 -6.02 5.79 -2.18
C VAL A 43 -5.82 5.67 -3.70
N MET A 44 -4.65 5.18 -4.11
CA MET A 44 -4.36 4.87 -5.50
C MET A 44 -3.73 3.48 -5.64
N THR A 45 -3.81 2.90 -6.82
CA THR A 45 -3.11 1.66 -7.15
C THR A 45 -1.72 1.98 -7.66
N LEU A 46 -0.72 1.26 -7.18
CA LEU A 46 0.69 1.45 -7.50
C LEU A 46 1.32 0.10 -7.85
N SER A 47 1.91 0.01 -9.03
CA SER A 47 2.63 -1.21 -9.49
C SER A 47 4.08 -0.94 -9.89
N TRP A 48 4.51 0.32 -9.86
CA TRP A 48 5.87 0.74 -10.19
C TRP A 48 6.58 1.15 -8.90
N HIS A 49 7.17 0.17 -8.23
CA HIS A 49 7.93 0.34 -6.99
C HIS A 49 8.98 -0.76 -6.86
N MET A 50 9.94 -0.58 -5.96
CA MET A 50 11.01 -1.55 -5.67
C MET A 50 11.62 -1.30 -4.28
N MET A 51 12.23 -2.34 -3.69
CA MET A 51 13.11 -2.18 -2.52
C MET A 51 14.39 -1.42 -2.91
N VAL A 52 14.90 -0.62 -1.97
CA VAL A 52 16.13 0.18 -2.11
C VAL A 52 17.15 -0.15 -1.01
N GLU A 53 16.69 -0.29 0.23
CA GLU A 53 17.52 -0.60 1.42
C GLU A 53 16.76 -1.57 2.33
N PHE A 54 17.48 -2.46 3.04
CA PHE A 54 16.93 -3.42 3.99
C PHE A 54 16.65 -2.77 5.35
N GLU A 55 17.61 -2.05 5.93
CA GLU A 55 17.49 -1.48 7.28
C GLU A 55 18.23 -0.12 7.43
N PRO A 56 17.51 1.00 7.67
CA PRO A 56 16.06 1.11 7.69
C PRO A 56 15.45 0.85 6.31
N PRO A 57 14.32 0.11 6.21
CA PRO A 57 13.74 -0.27 4.94
C PRO A 57 13.35 0.93 4.09
N GLN A 58 13.85 0.97 2.85
CA GLN A 58 13.51 2.00 1.87
C GLN A 58 12.88 1.40 0.62
N ILE A 59 11.88 2.10 0.07
CA ILE A 59 11.14 1.74 -1.13
C ILE A 59 11.17 2.93 -2.09
N ALA A 60 11.56 2.70 -3.34
CA ALA A 60 11.38 3.68 -4.40
C ALA A 60 10.05 3.43 -5.11
N CYS A 61 9.32 4.48 -5.46
CA CYS A 61 8.09 4.37 -6.24
C CYS A 61 7.87 5.55 -7.18
N VAL A 62 7.13 5.31 -8.27
CA VAL A 62 6.73 6.36 -9.22
C VAL A 62 5.29 6.76 -8.96
N VAL A 63 5.08 8.04 -8.62
CA VAL A 63 3.75 8.63 -8.45
C VAL A 63 3.66 9.79 -9.43
N SER A 64 2.82 9.70 -10.46
CA SER A 64 2.74 10.73 -11.50
C SER A 64 2.01 11.99 -10.98
N PRO A 65 2.40 13.21 -11.41
CA PRO A 65 1.63 14.44 -11.16
C PRO A 65 0.17 14.40 -11.62
N ALA A 66 -0.16 13.50 -12.57
CA ALA A 66 -1.53 13.26 -12.98
C ALA A 66 -2.38 12.59 -11.88
N ASN A 67 -1.75 11.87 -10.95
CA ASN A 67 -2.43 11.21 -9.84
C ASN A 67 -2.80 12.22 -8.76
N HIS A 68 -4.02 12.10 -8.21
CA HIS A 68 -4.47 12.95 -7.11
C HIS A 68 -3.55 12.87 -5.88
N SER A 69 -2.99 11.69 -5.61
CA SER A 69 -2.08 11.45 -4.49
C SER A 69 -0.75 12.21 -4.59
N PHE A 70 -0.34 12.67 -5.79
CA PHE A 70 0.96 13.32 -5.97
C PHE A 70 1.11 14.54 -5.08
N ALA A 71 0.18 15.49 -5.17
CA ALA A 71 0.24 16.73 -4.40
C ALA A 71 0.18 16.49 -2.88
N ALA A 72 -0.54 15.44 -2.46
CA ALA A 72 -0.60 15.04 -1.06
C ALA A 72 0.76 14.51 -0.59
N LEU A 73 1.32 13.52 -1.28
CA LEU A 73 2.64 12.95 -0.98
C LEU A 73 3.74 14.01 -1.04
N GLU A 74 3.65 14.92 -2.01
CA GLU A 74 4.57 16.03 -2.17
C GLU A 74 4.50 17.03 -1.01
N ARG A 75 3.31 17.38 -0.51
CA ARG A 75 3.15 18.38 0.55
C ARG A 75 3.33 17.80 1.95
N SER A 76 2.79 16.61 2.21
CA SER A 76 2.84 15.99 3.53
C SER A 76 4.13 15.23 3.77
N GLY A 77 4.74 14.68 2.71
CA GLY A 77 5.86 13.74 2.85
C GLY A 77 5.45 12.41 3.49
N GLU A 78 4.16 12.09 3.56
CA GLU A 78 3.62 10.94 4.29
C GLU A 78 2.65 10.11 3.45
N CYS A 79 2.79 8.79 3.52
CA CYS A 79 1.88 7.84 2.90
C CYS A 79 1.83 6.51 3.64
N VAL A 80 0.90 5.64 3.26
CA VAL A 80 0.94 4.21 3.60
C VAL A 80 1.00 3.40 2.31
N ILE A 81 1.91 2.43 2.23
CA ILE A 81 1.88 1.36 1.24
C ILE A 81 1.10 0.18 1.84
N ALA A 82 -0.12 -0.03 1.36
CA ALA A 82 -1.00 -1.10 1.81
C ALA A 82 -0.98 -2.27 0.81
N LEU A 83 -0.78 -3.49 1.30
CA LEU A 83 -0.62 -4.68 0.47
C LEU A 83 -1.93 -5.49 0.38
N PRO A 84 -2.62 -5.48 -0.78
CA PRO A 84 -3.84 -6.24 -0.98
C PRO A 84 -3.55 -7.70 -1.33
N ALA A 85 -4.34 -8.62 -0.77
CA ALA A 85 -4.37 -10.01 -1.26
C ALA A 85 -5.23 -10.11 -2.53
N ARG A 86 -5.09 -11.22 -3.27
CA ARG A 86 -5.81 -11.53 -4.51
C ARG A 86 -7.33 -11.28 -4.44
N ARG A 87 -7.97 -11.51 -3.29
CA ARG A 87 -9.41 -11.27 -3.13
C ARG A 87 -9.82 -9.80 -3.35
N LEU A 88 -8.89 -8.86 -3.23
CA LEU A 88 -9.12 -7.43 -3.49
C LEU A 88 -8.79 -7.01 -4.93
N ALA A 89 -8.41 -7.92 -5.82
CA ALA A 89 -7.95 -7.58 -7.18
C ALA A 89 -8.95 -6.72 -7.96
N ALA A 90 -10.26 -6.98 -7.83
CA ALA A 90 -11.28 -6.14 -8.47
C ALA A 90 -11.27 -4.70 -7.94
N LYS A 91 -11.16 -4.51 -6.61
CA LYS A 91 -11.05 -3.19 -5.98
C LYS A 91 -9.76 -2.48 -6.39
N VAL A 92 -8.65 -3.20 -6.48
CA VAL A 92 -7.36 -2.65 -6.96
C VAL A 92 -7.52 -2.07 -8.37
N VAL A 93 -8.25 -2.74 -9.27
CA VAL A 93 -8.53 -2.22 -10.62
C VAL A 93 -9.47 -1.00 -10.57
N GLN A 94 -10.52 -1.03 -9.76
CA GLN A 94 -11.46 0.09 -9.60
C GLN A 94 -10.78 1.35 -9.04
N VAL A 95 -9.93 1.19 -8.03
CA VAL A 95 -9.11 2.27 -7.45
C VAL A 95 -8.15 2.85 -8.49
N GLY A 96 -7.52 2.00 -9.31
CA GLY A 96 -6.57 2.42 -10.35
C GLY A 96 -7.22 3.17 -11.52
N ASN A 97 -8.47 2.85 -11.85
CA ASN A 97 -9.21 3.45 -12.98
C ASN A 97 -10.08 4.66 -12.58
N SER A 98 -9.88 5.22 -11.40
CA SER A 98 -10.61 6.36 -10.89
C SER A 98 -9.67 7.41 -10.31
N SER A 99 -10.18 8.62 -10.05
CA SER A 99 -9.37 9.70 -9.47
C SER A 99 -10.03 10.25 -8.21
N GLY A 100 -9.21 10.47 -7.16
CA GLY A 100 -9.67 11.07 -5.91
C GLY A 100 -10.11 12.53 -6.07
N ARG A 101 -9.82 13.15 -7.23
CA ARG A 101 -10.39 14.45 -7.60
C ARG A 101 -11.91 14.39 -7.77
N ALA A 102 -12.44 13.26 -8.23
CA ALA A 102 -13.84 13.11 -8.61
C ALA A 102 -14.69 12.41 -7.54
N LEU A 103 -14.09 11.60 -6.67
CA LEU A 103 -14.83 10.86 -5.65
C LEU A 103 -13.98 10.54 -4.42
N ASP A 104 -14.65 10.27 -3.30
CA ASP A 104 -14.03 9.58 -2.16
C ASP A 104 -13.91 8.09 -2.50
N LYS A 105 -12.68 7.62 -2.69
CA LYS A 105 -12.41 6.24 -3.09
C LYS A 105 -12.52 5.24 -1.94
N PHE A 106 -12.35 5.67 -0.69
CA PHE A 106 -12.56 4.78 0.44
C PHE A 106 -14.04 4.42 0.53
N GLU A 107 -14.90 5.43 0.49
CA GLU A 107 -16.35 5.25 0.48
C GLU A 107 -16.83 4.48 -0.76
N ALA A 108 -16.46 4.95 -1.96
CA ALA A 108 -16.98 4.40 -3.22
C ALA A 108 -16.64 2.93 -3.46
N PHE A 109 -15.52 2.44 -2.90
CA PHE A 109 -15.08 1.05 -3.07
C PHE A 109 -15.19 0.22 -1.78
N GLY A 110 -15.83 0.78 -0.75
CA GLY A 110 -16.01 0.13 0.56
C GLY A 110 -14.69 -0.36 1.14
N LEU A 111 -13.69 0.53 1.19
CA LEU A 111 -12.43 0.31 1.89
C LEU A 111 -12.51 1.02 3.24
N THR A 112 -11.95 0.41 4.27
CA THR A 112 -12.03 0.93 5.64
C THR A 112 -10.71 1.61 6.01
N PRO A 113 -10.67 2.95 6.14
CA PRO A 113 -9.49 3.63 6.63
C PRO A 113 -9.32 3.37 8.14
N LEU A 114 -8.11 3.01 8.56
CA LEU A 114 -7.73 2.93 9.98
C LEU A 114 -6.68 3.99 10.30
N PRO A 115 -6.66 4.53 11.54
CA PRO A 115 -5.61 5.44 11.96
C PRO A 115 -4.24 4.74 11.95
N ALA A 116 -3.24 5.43 11.42
CA ALA A 116 -1.84 5.04 11.47
C ALA A 116 -1.17 5.55 12.76
N GLY A 117 -0.02 4.97 13.13
CA GLY A 117 0.67 5.28 14.38
C GLY A 117 1.75 6.37 14.27
N ARG A 118 2.27 6.64 13.08
CA ARG A 118 3.43 7.51 12.80
C ARG A 118 3.23 8.45 11.62
N VAL A 119 2.18 8.28 10.81
CA VAL A 119 1.81 9.14 9.67
C VAL A 119 0.33 9.50 9.68
N ALA A 120 -0.04 10.58 8.98
CA ALA A 120 -1.44 11.00 8.84
C ALA A 120 -2.22 10.21 7.78
N ALA A 121 -1.53 9.60 6.82
CA ALA A 121 -2.15 8.76 5.80
C ALA A 121 -2.75 7.49 6.45
N PRO A 122 -3.99 7.10 6.13
CA PRO A 122 -4.64 5.98 6.82
C PRO A 122 -4.12 4.62 6.33
N LEU A 123 -4.14 3.63 7.21
CA LEU A 123 -4.01 2.22 6.83
C LEU A 123 -5.29 1.75 6.10
N VAL A 124 -5.22 0.64 5.38
CA VAL A 124 -6.37 -0.02 4.74
C VAL A 124 -6.66 -1.33 5.46
N ALA A 125 -7.80 -1.43 6.15
CA ALA A 125 -8.12 -2.59 6.99
C ALA A 125 -8.18 -3.91 6.21
N GLU A 126 -8.59 -3.86 4.94
CA GLU A 126 -8.75 -5.05 4.11
C GLU A 126 -7.42 -5.60 3.59
N CYS A 127 -6.33 -4.82 3.64
CA CYS A 127 -5.00 -5.25 3.23
C CYS A 127 -4.36 -6.17 4.28
N PHE A 128 -3.55 -7.14 3.85
CA PHE A 128 -2.91 -8.08 4.78
C PHE A 128 -1.68 -7.47 5.47
N ALA A 129 -1.14 -6.39 4.91
CA ALA A 129 -0.07 -5.62 5.50
C ALA A 129 -0.21 -4.14 5.14
N ASN A 130 0.29 -3.26 6.01
CA ASN A 130 0.31 -1.82 5.81
C ASN A 130 1.67 -1.27 6.29
N LEU A 131 2.33 -0.50 5.44
CA LEU A 131 3.65 0.08 5.69
C LEU A 131 3.49 1.60 5.77
N GLU A 132 3.68 2.17 6.94
CA GLU A 132 3.68 3.61 7.13
C GLU A 132 5.02 4.18 6.66
N CYS A 133 4.99 5.13 5.73
CA CYS A 133 6.18 5.65 5.10
C CYS A 133 6.28 7.16 5.17
N ARG A 134 7.52 7.65 5.23
CA ARG A 134 7.86 9.06 5.02
C ARG A 134 8.76 9.20 3.81
N VAL A 135 8.63 10.31 3.11
CA VAL A 135 9.52 10.64 1.99
C VAL A 135 10.92 10.90 2.53
N ALA A 136 11.88 10.07 2.12
CA ALA A 136 13.28 10.15 2.48
C ALA A 136 14.10 10.92 1.44
N ASP A 137 13.75 10.83 0.15
CA ASP A 137 14.42 11.54 -0.93
C ASP A 137 13.45 11.94 -2.05
N ARG A 138 13.71 13.10 -2.65
CA ARG A 138 12.90 13.76 -3.69
C ARG A 138 13.70 14.22 -4.89
N ARG A 139 15.02 13.99 -4.91
CA ARG A 139 15.91 14.51 -5.96
C ARG A 139 15.49 14.08 -7.37
N LEU A 140 14.82 12.94 -7.50
CA LEU A 140 14.34 12.38 -8.77
C LEU A 140 12.86 12.65 -9.06
N VAL A 141 12.16 13.40 -8.20
CA VAL A 141 10.72 13.68 -8.37
C VAL A 141 10.47 14.57 -9.59
N ALA A 142 11.30 15.60 -9.81
CA ALA A 142 11.11 16.53 -10.92
C ALA A 142 11.25 15.83 -12.29
N ASP A 143 12.21 14.93 -12.43
CA ASP A 143 12.54 14.30 -13.71
C ASP A 143 11.75 13.01 -13.96
N TYR A 144 11.50 12.22 -12.92
CA TYR A 144 10.95 10.87 -13.04
C TYR A 144 9.70 10.63 -12.21
N ALA A 145 9.25 11.62 -11.44
CA ALA A 145 8.19 11.47 -10.46
C ALA A 145 8.47 10.32 -9.46
N LEU A 146 9.76 10.09 -9.20
CA LEU A 146 10.27 9.02 -8.35
C LEU A 146 10.51 9.55 -6.94
N PHE A 147 9.80 8.95 -5.98
CA PHE A 147 9.96 9.19 -4.55
C PHE A 147 10.75 8.03 -3.93
N VAL A 148 11.65 8.33 -3.00
CA VAL A 148 12.20 7.33 -2.09
C VAL A 148 11.51 7.49 -0.75
N LEU A 149 11.00 6.38 -0.23
CA LEU A 149 10.20 6.30 0.98
C LEU A 149 10.93 5.46 2.02
N GLU A 150 11.07 5.95 3.25
CA GLU A 150 11.49 5.16 4.40
C GLU A 150 10.26 4.61 5.11
N VAL A 151 10.24 3.30 5.38
CA VAL A 151 9.17 2.68 6.18
C VAL A 151 9.47 2.87 7.66
N VAL A 152 8.65 3.68 8.33
CA VAL A 152 8.83 4.06 9.74
C VAL A 152 8.03 3.20 10.71
N LYS A 153 7.03 2.45 10.20
CA LYS A 153 6.27 1.45 10.94
C LYS A 153 5.60 0.47 9.97
N ALA A 154 5.48 -0.80 10.35
CA ALA A 154 4.81 -1.80 9.56
C ALA A 154 3.81 -2.63 10.37
N TRP A 155 2.76 -3.07 9.70
CA TRP A 155 1.64 -3.80 10.30
C TRP A 155 1.27 -5.00 9.45
N ARG A 156 0.76 -6.05 10.09
CA ARG A 156 0.19 -7.23 9.44
C ARG A 156 -1.16 -7.61 10.05
N ASP A 157 -2.03 -8.17 9.22
CA ASP A 157 -3.27 -8.79 9.69
C ASP A 157 -3.03 -10.30 9.95
N PRO A 158 -2.99 -10.75 11.22
CA PRO A 158 -2.73 -12.14 11.55
C PRO A 158 -3.86 -13.09 11.12
N ALA A 159 -5.07 -12.58 10.83
CA ALA A 159 -6.18 -13.39 10.34
C ALA A 159 -5.97 -13.83 8.87
N GLN A 160 -5.21 -13.06 8.09
CA GLN A 160 -4.96 -13.34 6.68
C GLN A 160 -3.76 -14.26 6.47
N LYS A 161 -3.94 -15.54 6.77
CA LYS A 161 -2.89 -16.55 6.62
C LYS A 161 -2.57 -16.80 5.15
N ARG A 162 -1.28 -16.70 4.78
CA ARG A 162 -0.76 -17.00 3.42
C ARG A 162 -1.47 -16.18 2.32
N PRO A 163 -1.43 -14.84 2.38
CA PRO A 163 -2.02 -14.02 1.35
C PRO A 163 -1.27 -14.27 0.03
N ARG A 164 -2.02 -14.42 -1.06
CA ARG A 164 -1.45 -14.41 -2.42
C ARG A 164 -1.57 -13.00 -2.97
N THR A 165 -0.48 -12.44 -3.46
CA THR A 165 -0.48 -11.13 -4.12
C THR A 165 -0.84 -11.25 -5.60
N ILE A 166 -0.93 -10.10 -6.26
CA ILE A 166 -1.14 -10.00 -7.70
C ILE A 166 -0.05 -9.13 -8.31
N HIS A 167 0.39 -9.45 -9.53
CA HIS A 167 1.44 -8.74 -10.26
C HIS A 167 0.88 -8.25 -11.60
N HIS A 168 0.93 -6.95 -11.85
CA HIS A 168 0.30 -6.34 -13.02
C HIS A 168 1.13 -6.58 -14.29
N GLN A 169 0.47 -6.97 -15.38
CA GLN A 169 1.07 -7.18 -16.72
C GLN A 169 0.50 -6.24 -17.79
N GLY A 170 -0.18 -5.16 -17.37
CA GLY A 170 -0.84 -4.21 -18.27
C GLY A 170 -2.27 -4.59 -18.63
N TYR A 171 -3.07 -3.59 -18.97
CA TYR A 171 -4.44 -3.73 -19.50
C TYR A 171 -5.36 -4.63 -18.66
N GLY A 172 -5.26 -4.56 -17.34
CA GLY A 172 -6.08 -5.35 -16.42
C GLY A 172 -5.69 -6.84 -16.33
N ARG A 173 -4.58 -7.25 -16.95
CA ARG A 173 -4.00 -8.59 -16.80
C ARG A 173 -3.11 -8.64 -15.56
N PHE A 174 -3.29 -9.68 -14.75
CA PHE A 174 -2.49 -9.91 -13.55
C PHE A 174 -2.08 -11.38 -13.47
N VAL A 175 -0.87 -11.62 -12.96
CA VAL A 175 -0.45 -12.93 -12.44
C VAL A 175 -0.73 -12.95 -10.95
N VAL A 176 -1.05 -14.13 -10.41
CA VAL A 176 -1.23 -14.37 -8.97
C VAL A 176 -0.06 -15.21 -8.50
N ASP A 177 0.43 -15.00 -7.28
CA ASP A 177 1.48 -15.83 -6.69
C ASP A 177 1.18 -17.32 -6.89
N GLY A 178 2.21 -18.03 -7.36
CA GLY A 178 2.18 -19.47 -7.60
C GLY A 178 2.72 -20.25 -6.42
N GLU A 179 3.47 -21.30 -6.73
CA GLU A 179 4.13 -22.15 -5.74
C GLU A 179 5.29 -21.42 -5.05
N THR A 180 5.34 -21.51 -3.72
CA THR A 180 6.52 -21.09 -2.96
C THR A 180 7.51 -22.25 -2.88
N ILE A 181 8.69 -22.06 -3.45
CA ILE A 181 9.82 -22.99 -3.29
C ILE A 181 10.78 -22.49 -2.20
N ARG A 182 11.45 -23.42 -1.51
CA ARG A 182 12.50 -23.09 -0.54
C ARG A 182 13.83 -23.68 -0.98
N LEU A 183 14.79 -22.80 -1.23
CA LEU A 183 16.16 -23.17 -1.59
C LEU A 183 17.09 -22.93 -0.41
N LYS A 184 18.18 -23.69 -0.31
CA LYS A 184 19.19 -23.49 0.74
C LYS A 184 19.89 -22.14 0.50
N SER A 185 19.79 -21.23 1.47
CA SER A 185 20.50 -19.95 1.46
C SER A 185 21.64 -19.96 2.48
N ARG A 186 22.74 -19.26 2.17
CA ARG A 186 23.84 -18.97 3.10
C ARG A 186 23.65 -17.62 3.80
N MET A 187 22.70 -16.81 3.35
CA MET A 187 22.33 -15.57 4.03
C MET A 187 21.69 -15.93 5.37
N ARG A 188 22.17 -15.27 6.42
CA ARG A 188 21.68 -15.40 7.80
C ARG A 188 20.75 -14.23 8.09
#